data_AF-A0A0C9ZHJ2-F1
#
_entry.id   AF-A0A0C9ZHJ2-F1
#
_cell.length_a   1.000
_cell.length_b   1.000
_cell.length_c   1.000
_cell.angle_alpha   90.00
_cell.angle_beta   90.00
_cell.angle_gamma   90.00
#
_symmetry.space_group_name_H-M   'P 1'
#
loop_
_entity.id
_entity.type
_entity.pdbx_description
1 polymer ?
#
loop_
_entity_poly.entity_id
_entity_poly.type
_entity_poly.pdbx_seq_one_letter_code
_entity_poly.pdbx_strand_id
1 'polypeptide(L)'
;NISVEFFEPNMTSFIQPCDAGIIRCFKALYRRNFCARAVDLDAAGKCNIYKLSLLEGMTMAKAAWEAVSAETIQHCWNHTKIQ
;
A
#
# COMPACT_ATOMS: atom_id res chain seq x y z
N ASN A 1 -1.01 -23.47 17.23
CA ASN A 1 0.39 -23.39 17.67
C ASN A 1 1.11 -22.36 16.81
N ILE A 2 1.87 -21.45 17.43
CA ILE A 2 2.67 -20.41 16.76
C ILE A 2 4.14 -20.70 17.10
N SER A 3 5.02 -20.77 16.11
CA SER A 3 6.48 -20.81 16.29
C SER A 3 7.08 -19.45 15.99
N VAL A 4 8.18 -19.12 16.66
CA VAL A 4 8.90 -17.86 16.50
C VAL A 4 10.33 -18.18 16.09
N GLU A 5 10.76 -17.62 14.96
CA GLU A 5 12.11 -17.78 14.41
C GLU A 5 12.90 -16.48 14.62
N PHE A 6 14.15 -16.60 15.05
CA PHE A 6 15.06 -15.47 15.24
C PHE A 6 15.97 -15.33 14.03
N PHE A 7 16.02 -14.13 13.45
CA PHE A 7 16.92 -13.79 12.35
C PHE A 7 18.11 -12.97 12.85
N GLU A 8 19.17 -12.95 12.06
CA GLU A 8 20.30 -12.05 12.28
C GLU A 8 19.86 -10.58 12.32
N PRO A 9 20.61 -9.70 13.00
CA PRO A 9 20.33 -8.27 13.01
C PRO A 9 20.24 -7.67 11.60
N ASN A 10 19.38 -6.65 11.44
CA ASN A 10 19.19 -5.89 10.19
C ASN A 10 18.56 -6.66 9.01
N MET A 11 17.91 -7.79 9.29
CA MET A 11 17.27 -8.59 8.23
C MET A 11 15.88 -8.08 7.82
N THR A 12 15.23 -7.22 8.61
CA THR A 12 13.82 -6.80 8.45
C THR A 12 13.44 -6.48 7.00
N SER A 13 14.19 -5.61 6.31
CA SER A 13 13.86 -5.19 4.94
C SER A 13 13.95 -6.32 3.90
N PHE A 14 14.71 -7.37 4.18
CA PHE A 14 14.88 -8.53 3.30
C PHE A 14 13.83 -9.60 3.56
N ILE A 15 13.42 -9.76 4.82
CA ILE A 15 12.60 -10.87 5.27
C ILE A 15 11.11 -10.53 5.36
N GLN A 16 10.77 -9.25 5.48
CA GLN A 16 9.38 -8.81 5.66
C GLN A 16 8.71 -8.59 4.29
N PRO A 17 7.64 -9.35 3.95
CA PRO A 17 6.94 -9.21 2.67
C PRO A 17 6.34 -7.81 2.46
N CYS A 18 5.97 -7.16 3.56
CA CYS A 18 5.52 -5.78 3.58
C CYS A 18 6.55 -4.83 2.94
N ASP A 19 7.83 -5.00 3.31
CA ASP A 19 8.96 -4.22 2.77
C ASP A 19 9.41 -4.74 1.40
N ALA A 20 9.16 -6.01 1.09
CA ALA A 20 9.43 -6.63 -0.21
C ALA A 20 8.46 -6.21 -1.35
N GLY A 21 7.54 -5.27 -1.10
CA GLY A 21 6.78 -4.62 -2.16
C GLY A 21 5.30 -4.38 -1.89
N ILE A 22 4.71 -5.03 -0.88
CA ILE A 22 3.28 -4.86 -0.57
C ILE A 22 2.99 -3.39 -0.19
N ILE A 23 3.80 -2.80 0.71
CA ILE A 23 3.64 -1.38 1.11
C ILE A 23 3.84 -0.46 -0.08
N ARG A 24 4.80 -0.77 -0.96
CA ARG A 24 5.06 0.01 -2.18
C ARG A 24 3.86 0.00 -3.12
N CYS A 25 3.31 -1.19 -3.39
CA CYS A 25 2.13 -1.38 -4.24
C CYS A 25 0.92 -0.62 -3.68
N PHE A 26 0.63 -0.82 -2.40
CA PHE A 26 -0.43 -0.12 -1.68
C PHE A 26 -0.31 1.41 -1.79
N LYS A 27 0.88 1.97 -1.51
CA LYS A 27 1.12 3.42 -1.59
C LYS A 27 0.96 3.95 -3.01
N ALA A 28 1.35 3.18 -4.03
CA ALA A 28 1.18 3.55 -5.42
C ALA A 28 -0.31 3.61 -5.82
N LEU A 29 -1.10 2.60 -5.42
CA LEU A 29 -2.54 2.55 -5.66
C LEU A 29 -3.27 3.70 -4.95
N TYR A 30 -2.93 3.96 -3.69
CA TYR A 30 -3.48 5.10 -2.93
C TYR A 30 -3.19 6.43 -3.64
N ARG A 31 -1.93 6.67 -4.02
CA ARG A 31 -1.51 7.91 -4.70
C ARG A 31 -2.20 8.08 -6.04
N ARG A 32 -2.35 7.00 -6.82
CA ARG A 32 -3.11 7.03 -8.07
C ARG A 32 -4.54 7.52 -7.84
N ASN A 33 -5.23 6.95 -6.85
CA ASN A 33 -6.61 7.35 -6.52
C ASN A 33 -6.68 8.81 -6.04
N PHE A 34 -5.67 9.25 -5.27
CA PHE A 34 -5.58 10.64 -4.80
C PHE A 34 -5.42 11.62 -5.96
N CYS A 35 -4.50 11.34 -6.88
CA CYS A 35 -4.29 12.16 -8.06
C CYS A 35 -5.53 12.19 -8.96
N ALA A 36 -6.19 11.05 -9.18
CA ALA A 36 -7.42 11.00 -9.97
C ALA A 36 -8.51 11.90 -9.37
N ARG A 37 -8.79 11.76 -8.06
CA ARG A 37 -9.73 12.64 -7.35
C ARG A 37 -9.34 14.12 -7.47
N ALA A 38 -8.07 14.46 -7.35
CA ALA A 38 -7.61 15.85 -7.45
C ALA A 38 -7.86 16.43 -8.86
N VAL A 39 -7.61 15.65 -9.91
CA VAL A 39 -7.91 16.04 -11.30
C VAL A 39 -9.42 16.24 -11.50
N ASP A 40 -10.26 15.34 -10.96
CA ASP A 40 -11.72 15.49 -11.06
C ASP A 40 -12.23 16.76 -10.35
N LEU A 41 -11.65 17.09 -9.20
CA LEU A 41 -11.99 18.31 -8.45
C LEU A 41 -11.52 19.58 -9.15
N ASP A 42 -10.38 19.52 -9.84
CA ASP A 42 -9.84 20.62 -10.64
C ASP A 42 -10.73 20.89 -11.85
N ALA A 43 -11.12 19.85 -12.58
CA ALA A 43 -12.08 19.93 -13.68
C ALA A 43 -13.45 20.48 -13.23
N ALA A 44 -13.83 20.23 -11.97
CA ALA A 44 -15.04 20.78 -11.36
C ALA A 44 -14.88 22.20 -10.77
N GLY A 45 -13.71 22.85 -10.97
CA GLY A 45 -13.45 24.23 -10.55
C GLY A 45 -13.33 24.44 -9.04
N LYS A 46 -12.91 23.44 -8.27
CA LYS A 46 -12.76 23.55 -6.81
C LYS A 46 -11.40 24.15 -6.43
N CYS A 47 -11.37 25.09 -5.49
CA CYS A 47 -10.12 25.79 -5.09
C CYS A 47 -9.18 25.00 -4.16
N ASN A 48 -9.58 23.83 -3.63
CA ASN A 48 -8.81 23.06 -2.64
C ASN A 48 -8.73 21.56 -3.02
N ILE A 49 -8.30 21.26 -4.24
CA ILE A 49 -8.33 19.91 -4.82
C ILE A 49 -7.55 18.85 -4.02
N TYR A 50 -6.54 19.28 -3.25
CA TYR A 50 -5.72 18.40 -2.40
C TYR A 50 -6.24 18.26 -0.97
N LYS A 51 -7.25 19.03 -0.56
CA LYS A 51 -7.84 18.89 0.77
C LYS A 51 -8.50 17.52 0.87
N LEU A 52 -8.16 16.80 1.92
CA LEU A 52 -8.62 15.44 2.18
C LEU A 52 -9.04 15.33 3.65
N SER A 53 -10.27 14.88 3.88
CA SER A 53 -10.73 14.53 5.23
C SER A 53 -10.19 13.16 5.65
N LEU A 54 -10.19 12.89 6.95
CA LEU A 54 -9.80 11.57 7.48
C LEU A 54 -10.64 10.44 6.90
N LEU A 55 -11.96 10.63 6.79
CA LEU A 55 -12.87 9.62 6.24
C LEU A 55 -12.55 9.31 4.76
N GLU A 56 -12.31 10.33 3.94
CA GLU A 56 -11.91 10.13 2.55
C GLU A 56 -10.57 9.39 2.47
N GLY A 57 -9.58 9.80 3.27
CA GLY A 57 -8.28 9.13 3.34
C GLY A 57 -8.39 7.65 3.74
N MET A 58 -9.18 7.33 4.76
CA MET A 58 -9.41 5.93 5.19
C MET A 58 -10.14 5.13 4.11
N THR A 59 -11.12 5.72 3.42
CA THR A 59 -11.86 5.07 2.33
C THR A 59 -10.93 4.77 1.15
N MET A 60 -10.05 5.71 0.79
CA MET A 60 -9.06 5.52 -0.27
C MET A 60 -7.99 4.50 0.11
N ALA A 61 -7.57 4.46 1.37
CA ALA A 61 -6.67 3.43 1.88
C ALA A 61 -7.31 2.05 1.78
N LYS A 62 -8.57 1.89 2.21
CA LYS A 62 -9.32 0.64 2.06
C LYS A 62 -9.37 0.19 0.59
N ALA A 63 -9.76 1.08 -0.32
CA ALA A 63 -9.83 0.78 -1.75
C ALA A 63 -8.45 0.42 -2.35
N ALA A 64 -7.39 1.10 -1.91
CA ALA A 64 -6.02 0.78 -2.35
C ALA A 64 -5.58 -0.60 -1.87
N TRP A 65 -5.93 -0.99 -0.64
CA TRP A 65 -5.64 -2.32 -0.10
C TRP A 65 -6.41 -3.42 -0.84
N GLU A 66 -7.71 -3.24 -1.07
CA GLU A 66 -8.54 -4.19 -1.83
C GLU A 66 -8.05 -4.37 -3.28
N ALA A 67 -7.37 -3.37 -3.84
CA ALA A 67 -6.76 -3.42 -5.17
C ALA A 67 -5.36 -4.06 -5.20
N VAL A 68 -4.73 -4.34 -4.06
CA VAL A 68 -3.49 -5.14 -4.02
C VAL A 68 -3.86 -6.58 -4.31
N SER A 69 -3.33 -7.12 -5.42
CA SER A 69 -3.69 -8.47 -5.86
C SER A 69 -3.05 -9.56 -4.98
N ALA A 70 -3.71 -10.71 -4.88
CA ALA A 70 -3.17 -11.86 -4.16
C ALA A 70 -1.86 -12.36 -4.78
N GLU A 71 -1.73 -12.27 -6.12
CA GLU A 71 -0.50 -12.61 -6.85
C GLU A 71 0.65 -11.68 -6.45
N THR A 72 0.38 -10.37 -6.32
CA THR A 72 1.38 -9.40 -5.86
C THR A 72 1.87 -9.75 -4.46
N ILE A 73 0.96 -10.08 -3.55
CA ILE A 73 1.29 -10.52 -2.18
C ILE A 73 2.14 -11.79 -2.24
N GLN A 74 1.73 -12.80 -3.00
CA GLN A 74 2.46 -14.06 -3.15
C GLN A 74 3.86 -13.83 -3.72
N HIS A 75 4.02 -12.96 -4.73
CA HIS A 75 5.32 -12.62 -5.28
C HIS A 75 6.22 -11.94 -4.25
N CYS A 76 5.70 -11.05 -3.40
CA CYS A 76 6.46 -10.45 -2.31
C CYS A 76 6.93 -11.49 -1.28
N TRP A 77 6.08 -12.46 -0.91
CA TRP A 77 6.49 -13.58 -0.05
C TRP A 77 7.57 -14.45 -0.70
N ASN A 78 7.40 -14.79 -1.98
CA ASN A 78 8.41 -15.58 -2.71
C ASN A 78 9.74 -14.83 -2.81
N HIS A 79 9.73 -13.50 -2.85
CA HIS A 79 10.94 -12.69 -2.87
C HIS A 79 11.72 -12.74 -1.55
N THR A 80 11.04 -12.79 -0.40
CA THR A 80 11.71 -12.89 0.90
C THR A 80 12.31 -14.28 1.15
N LYS A 81 11.87 -15.30 0.40
CA LYS A 81 12.31 -16.69 0.51
C LYS A 81 12.09 -17.30 1.90
N ILE A 82 11.16 -16.74 2.67
CA ILE A 82 10.75 -17.29 3.97
C ILE A 82 9.45 -18.04 3.74
N GLN A 83 9.54 -19.36 3.88
CA GLN A 83 8.43 -20.31 3.85
C GLN A 83 8.53 -21.21 5.07
#